data_AF-A0A967L6C7-F1
#
_entry.id   AF-A0A967L6C7-F1
#
_cell.length_a   1.000
_cell.length_b   1.000
_cell.length_c   1.000
_cell.angle_alpha   90.00
_cell.angle_beta   90.00
_cell.angle_gamma   90.00
#
_symmetry.space_group_name_H-M   'P 1'
#
loop_
_entity.id
_entity.type
_entity.pdbx_description
1 polymer ?
#
loop_
_entity_poly.entity_id
_entity_poly.type
_entity_poly.pdbx_seq_one_letter_code
_entity_poly.pdbx_strand_id
1 'polypeptide(L)'
;MGPNGMGIWSSEVRLNCAFDFTPQAGGISFISQSGTMGGYLLATANDKGYGFNAFLSVGNQADLEMADYIEYLGDDERTKVIVLYVEG
;
A
#
# COMPACT_ATOMS: atom_id res chain seq x y z
N MET A 1 8.87 -9.83 1.44
CA MET A 1 7.53 -9.42 0.93
C MET A 1 6.92 -10.54 0.08
N GLY A 2 5.63 -10.83 0.20
CA GLY A 2 4.94 -11.84 -0.63
C GLY A 2 5.17 -13.28 -0.15
N PRO A 3 5.06 -14.30 -1.05
CA PRO A 3 4.70 -14.19 -2.47
C PRO A 3 3.19 -13.89 -2.67
N ASN A 4 2.74 -13.86 -3.93
CA ASN A 4 1.33 -13.67 -4.30
C ASN A 4 0.75 -12.29 -3.91
N GLY A 5 1.59 -11.26 -3.89
CA GLY A 5 1.16 -9.87 -3.82
C GLY A 5 1.13 -9.23 -5.21
N MET A 6 0.41 -8.13 -5.35
CA MET A 6 0.40 -7.30 -6.56
C MET A 6 1.69 -6.46 -6.69
N GLY A 7 2.45 -6.32 -5.61
CA GLY A 7 3.67 -5.51 -5.55
C GLY A 7 3.52 -4.27 -4.66
N ILE A 8 4.38 -3.27 -4.92
CA ILE A 8 4.47 -2.06 -4.10
C ILE A 8 4.47 -0.78 -4.93
N TRP A 9 4.06 0.32 -4.32
CA TRP A 9 4.19 1.66 -4.85
C TRP A 9 4.63 2.64 -3.75
N SER A 10 5.50 3.58 -4.10
CA SER A 10 5.96 4.66 -3.22
C SER A 10 5.93 6.00 -3.92
N SER A 11 5.26 6.96 -3.29
CA SER A 11 5.20 8.35 -3.74
C SER A 11 6.55 9.08 -3.60
N GLU A 12 7.34 8.72 -2.59
CA GLU A 12 8.57 9.43 -2.23
C GLU A 12 9.62 9.33 -3.33
N VAL A 13 9.86 8.09 -3.79
CA VAL A 13 10.85 7.79 -4.82
C VAL A 13 10.20 7.62 -6.21
N ARG A 14 8.89 7.80 -6.32
CA ARG A 14 8.09 7.58 -7.55
C ARG A 14 8.30 6.18 -8.13
N LEU A 15 8.39 5.18 -7.26
CA LEU A 15 8.54 3.77 -7.65
C LEU A 15 7.16 3.14 -7.81
N ASN A 16 6.90 2.54 -8.97
CA ASN A 16 5.69 1.77 -9.21
C ASN A 16 6.03 0.35 -9.68
N CYS A 17 5.73 -0.62 -8.84
CA CYS A 17 5.86 -2.04 -9.11
C CYS A 17 4.53 -2.77 -8.86
N ALA A 18 3.39 -2.07 -8.89
CA ALA A 18 2.07 -2.62 -8.56
C ALA A 18 0.98 -2.30 -9.58
N PHE A 19 1.04 -1.12 -10.22
CA PHE A 19 -0.05 -0.58 -11.02
C PHE A 19 0.42 -0.17 -12.42
N ASP A 20 -0.53 -0.07 -13.34
CA ASP A 20 -0.37 0.56 -14.65
C ASP A 20 -0.68 2.07 -14.66
N PHE A 21 -1.13 2.61 -13.52
CA PHE A 21 -1.35 4.03 -13.29
C PHE A 21 -0.51 4.55 -12.12
N THR A 22 -0.38 5.88 -12.00
CA THR A 22 0.32 6.51 -10.87
C THR A 22 -0.70 7.19 -9.95
N PRO A 23 -0.89 6.71 -8.71
CA PRO A 23 -1.73 7.37 -7.72
C PRO A 23 -1.26 8.79 -7.39
N GLN A 24 -2.19 9.66 -6.99
CA GLN A 24 -1.86 10.98 -6.47
C GLN A 24 -1.09 10.85 -5.16
N ALA A 25 -0.03 11.66 -5.01
CA ALA A 25 0.74 11.68 -3.77
C ALA A 25 -0.07 12.31 -2.63
N GLY A 26 0.03 11.74 -1.42
CA GLY A 26 -0.61 12.24 -0.21
C GLY A 26 -0.10 11.49 1.02
N GLY A 27 -0.87 11.55 2.12
CA GLY A 27 -0.44 11.01 3.42
C GLY A 27 -0.94 9.61 3.77
N ILE A 28 -1.69 8.94 2.89
CA ILE A 28 -2.29 7.62 3.19
C ILE A 28 -1.33 6.51 2.79
N SER A 29 -0.92 5.66 3.74
CA SER A 29 -0.21 4.43 3.44
C SER A 29 -1.14 3.23 3.57
N PHE A 30 -1.24 2.42 2.52
CA PHE A 30 -2.20 1.33 2.45
C PHE A 30 -1.50 -0.03 2.34
N ILE A 31 -1.72 -0.90 3.34
CA ILE A 31 -1.27 -2.28 3.35
C ILE A 31 -2.46 -3.20 3.06
N SER A 32 -2.32 -4.11 2.10
CA SER A 32 -3.39 -5.03 1.72
C SER A 32 -2.90 -6.46 1.56
N GLN A 33 -3.57 -7.42 2.23
CA GLN A 33 -3.34 -8.84 2.02
C GLN A 33 -3.77 -9.27 0.61
N SER A 34 -4.95 -8.83 0.18
CA SER A 34 -5.48 -9.09 -1.17
C SER A 34 -4.97 -8.04 -2.16
N GLY A 35 -4.26 -8.49 -3.20
CA GLY A 35 -3.82 -7.62 -4.29
C GLY A 35 -4.99 -7.00 -5.06
N THR A 36 -5.97 -7.83 -5.44
CA THR A 36 -7.15 -7.40 -6.21
C THR A 36 -8.02 -6.41 -5.43
N MET A 37 -8.36 -6.73 -4.18
CA MET A 37 -9.20 -5.84 -3.38
C MET A 37 -8.45 -4.56 -3.01
N GLY A 38 -7.17 -4.67 -2.64
CA GLY A 38 -6.32 -3.52 -2.35
C GLY A 38 -6.19 -2.57 -3.54
N GLY A 39 -5.96 -3.11 -4.74
CA GLY A 39 -5.87 -2.29 -5.95
C GLY A 39 -7.19 -1.61 -6.31
N TYR A 40 -8.31 -2.33 -6.21
CA TYR A 40 -9.63 -1.76 -6.45
C TYR A 40 -9.98 -0.62 -5.49
N LEU A 41 -9.72 -0.81 -4.20
CA LEU A 41 -9.98 0.20 -3.17
C LEU A 41 -9.08 1.43 -3.35
N LEU A 42 -7.79 1.22 -3.65
CA LEU A 42 -6.86 2.31 -3.91
C LEU A 42 -7.27 3.12 -5.15
N ALA A 43 -7.58 2.47 -6.26
CA ALA A 43 -8.02 3.15 -7.49
C ALA A 43 -9.29 3.97 -7.23
N THR A 44 -10.28 3.38 -6.56
CA THR A 44 -11.53 4.07 -6.20
C THR A 44 -11.31 5.28 -5.30
N ALA A 45 -10.38 5.19 -4.34
CA ALA A 45 -10.05 6.30 -3.46
C ALA A 45 -9.25 7.39 -4.21
N ASN A 46 -8.31 7.00 -5.06
CA ASN A 46 -7.56 7.92 -5.91
C ASN A 46 -8.49 8.75 -6.82
N ASP A 47 -9.50 8.11 -7.44
CA ASP A 47 -10.50 8.78 -8.27
C ASP A 47 -11.37 9.77 -7.48
N LYS A 48 -11.50 9.57 -6.16
CA LYS A 48 -12.17 10.50 -5.24
C LYS A 48 -11.25 11.62 -4.73
N GLY A 49 -10.00 11.67 -5.18
CA GLY A 49 -9.02 12.70 -4.80
C GLY A 49 -8.26 12.40 -3.51
N TYR A 50 -8.31 11.17 -3.00
CA TYR A 50 -7.46 10.78 -1.87
C TYR A 50 -6.04 10.49 -2.35
N GLY A 51 -5.05 11.15 -1.73
CA GLY A 51 -3.64 10.96 -2.03
C GLY A 51 -2.96 9.93 -1.14
N PHE A 52 -2.07 9.14 -1.72
CA PHE A 52 -1.35 8.04 -1.08
C PHE A 52 0.13 8.35 -0.94
N ASN A 53 0.72 7.90 0.16
CA ASN A 53 2.16 7.91 0.39
C ASN A 53 2.80 6.60 -0.10
N ALA A 54 2.19 5.47 0.24
CA ALA A 54 2.66 4.13 -0.11
C ALA A 54 1.50 3.14 -0.30
N PHE A 55 1.73 2.12 -1.12
CA PHE A 55 0.87 0.94 -1.24
C PHE A 55 1.72 -0.32 -1.15
N LEU A 56 1.28 -1.26 -0.31
CA LEU A 56 2.00 -2.50 -0.01
C LEU A 56 1.04 -3.68 -0.12
N SER A 57 1.12 -4.44 -1.22
CA SER A 57 0.39 -5.70 -1.35
C SER A 57 1.22 -6.85 -0.78
N VAL A 58 0.86 -7.30 0.42
CA VAL A 58 1.68 -8.23 1.21
C VAL A 58 1.47 -9.70 0.83
N GLY A 59 0.36 -10.01 0.15
CA GLY A 59 0.05 -11.36 -0.33
C GLY A 59 0.01 -12.37 0.81
N ASN A 60 0.73 -13.48 0.63
CA ASN A 60 0.75 -14.60 1.57
C ASN A 60 1.57 -14.34 2.84
N GLN A 61 2.34 -13.24 2.92
CA GLN A 61 3.17 -12.92 4.10
C GLN A 61 4.12 -14.06 4.52
N ALA A 62 4.78 -14.73 3.57
CA ALA A 62 5.64 -15.88 3.89
C ALA A 62 7.00 -15.49 4.52
N ASP A 63 7.29 -14.19 4.60
CA ASP A 63 8.57 -13.64 5.07
C ASP A 63 8.31 -12.40 5.94
N LEU A 64 7.95 -11.27 5.32
CA LEU A 64 7.53 -10.07 6.05
C LEU A 64 6.02 -10.06 6.27
N GLU A 65 5.63 -9.69 7.48
CA GLU A 65 4.25 -9.60 7.93
C GLU A 65 3.75 -8.14 7.98
N MET A 66 2.44 -7.95 8.10
CA MET A 66 1.84 -6.62 8.22
C MET A 66 2.45 -5.78 9.35
N ALA A 67 2.82 -6.41 10.47
CA ALA A 67 3.42 -5.74 11.61
C ALA A 67 4.73 -5.03 11.24
N ASP A 68 5.60 -5.66 10.45
CA ASP A 68 6.86 -5.08 10.01
C ASP A 68 6.63 -3.80 9.19
N TYR A 69 5.62 -3.82 8.31
CA TYR A 69 5.28 -2.64 7.50
C TYR A 69 4.60 -1.55 8.33
N ILE A 70 3.81 -1.91 9.34
CA ILE A 70 3.20 -0.93 10.26
C ILE A 70 4.29 -0.22 11.07
N GLU A 71 5.29 -0.96 11.55
CA GLU A 71 6.45 -0.38 12.25
C GLU A 71 7.22 0.56 11.33
N TYR A 72 7.59 0.09 10.13
CA TYR A 72 8.27 0.91 9.13
C TYR A 72 7.51 2.19 8.77
N LEU A 73 6.20 2.10 8.56
CA LEU A 73 5.36 3.25 8.21
C LEU A 73 5.06 4.14 9.43
N GLY A 74 5.19 3.62 10.65
CA GLY A 74 5.02 4.37 11.88
C GLY A 74 6.12 5.42 12.09
N ASP A 75 7.32 5.13 11.59
CA ASP A 75 8.47 6.04 11.62
C ASP A 75 8.53 6.99 10.42
N ASP A 76 7.68 6.79 9.40
CA ASP A 76 7.64 7.63 8.21
C ASP A 76 6.76 8.87 8.42
N GLU A 77 7.41 10.04 8.57
CA GLU A 77 6.73 11.33 8.74
C GLU A 77 5.74 11.69 7.62
N ARG A 78 5.88 11.10 6.42
CA ARG A 78 4.95 11.33 5.30
C ARG A 78 3.65 10.55 5.47
N THR A 79 3.69 9.44 6.21
CA THR A 79 2.50 8.66 6.55
C THR A 79 1.70 9.37 7.63
N LYS A 80 0.48 9.79 7.30
CA LYS A 80 -0.48 10.43 8.23
C LYS A 80 -1.56 9.46 8.69
N VAL A 81 -1.88 8.48 7.86
CA VAL A 81 -2.86 7.43 8.14
C VAL A 81 -2.37 6.13 7.53
N ILE A 82 -2.41 5.06 8.33
CA ILE A 82 -2.21 3.69 7.85
C ILE A 82 -3.58 3.04 7.69
N VAL A 83 -3.87 2.51 6.50
CA VAL A 83 -5.06 1.71 6.21
C VAL A 83 -4.63 0.26 6.04
N LEU A 84 -5.39 -0.67 6.61
CA LEU A 84 -5.14 -2.11 6.51
C LEU A 84 -6.35 -2.80 5.88
N TYR A 85 -6.10 -3.71 4.95
CA TYR A 85 -7.07 -4.71 4.52
C TYR A 85 -6.56 -6.11 4.91
N VAL A 86 -7.28 -6.77 5.83
CA VAL A 86 -6.87 -8.01 6.52
C VAL A 86 -7.93 -9.08 6.30
N GLU A 87 -7.53 -10.29 5.88
CA GLU A 87 -8.41 -11.43 5.65
C GLU A 87 -8.40 -12.45 6.80
N GLY A 88 -7.30 -12.51 7.57
CA GLY A 88 -7.16 -13.36 8.77
C GLY A 88 -6.25 -14.56 8.59
#